data_AF-A0A7W2RHS5-F1
#
_entry.id   AF-A0A7W2RHS5-F1
#
_cell.length_a   1.000
_cell.length_b   1.000
_cell.length_c   1.000
_cell.angle_alpha   90.00
_cell.angle_beta   90.00
_cell.angle_gamma   90.00
#
_symmetry.space_group_name_H-M   'P 1'
#
loop_
_entity.id
_entity.type
_entity.pdbx_description
1 polymer ?
#
loop_
_entity_poly.entity_id
_entity_poly.type
_entity_poly.pdbx_seq_one_letter_code
_entity_poly.pdbx_strand_id
1 'polypeptide(L)'
;NDAPVISGTPATTAVEDAAYSFTPTVSDVDAGDTQTFSISNKPTWATFNATTGTLTGTPVQADIGTTSGIIISVADAANATVSLAA
;
A
#
# COMPACT_ATOMS: atom_id res chain seq x y z
N ASN A 1 -4.00 22.80 2.54
CA ASN A 1 -3.24 21.84 1.72
C ASN A 1 -1.84 21.69 2.26
N ASP A 2 -1.77 20.92 3.31
CA ASP A 2 -0.62 20.27 3.88
C ASP A 2 -0.58 18.84 3.33
N ALA A 3 0.62 18.29 3.14
CA ALA A 3 0.74 16.96 2.57
C ALA A 3 0.22 15.89 3.56
N PRO A 4 -0.40 14.80 3.06
CA PRO A 4 -0.86 13.72 3.91
C PRO A 4 0.30 12.96 4.53
N VAL A 5 0.08 12.40 5.73
CA VAL A 5 1.04 11.50 6.38
C VAL A 5 0.56 10.07 6.20
N ILE A 6 1.39 9.22 5.58
CA ILE A 6 1.19 7.78 5.47
C ILE A 6 2.12 7.03 6.42
N SER A 7 1.59 6.01 7.09
CA SER A 7 2.32 5.21 8.08
C SER A 7 1.85 3.75 8.09
N GLY A 8 2.62 2.89 8.75
CA GLY A 8 2.39 1.46 8.84
C GLY A 8 3.65 0.67 8.54
N THR A 9 3.66 -0.62 8.89
CA THR A 9 4.76 -1.52 8.55
C THR A 9 4.14 -2.83 8.05
N PRO A 10 4.21 -3.10 6.74
CA PRO A 10 3.72 -4.36 6.21
C PRO A 10 4.56 -5.53 6.69
N ALA A 11 3.94 -6.71 6.75
CA ALA A 11 4.71 -7.93 6.92
C ALA A 11 5.56 -8.15 5.65
N THR A 12 6.86 -8.36 5.85
CA THR A 12 7.83 -8.61 4.77
C THR A 12 7.86 -10.07 4.32
N THR A 13 7.10 -10.93 4.99
CA THR A 13 6.94 -12.35 4.68
C THR A 13 5.47 -12.67 4.47
N ALA A 14 5.15 -13.30 3.33
CA ALA A 14 3.87 -13.93 3.06
C ALA A 14 4.09 -15.45 3.00
N VAL A 15 3.16 -16.22 3.57
CA VAL A 15 3.23 -17.69 3.58
C VAL A 15 2.34 -18.20 2.44
N GLU A 16 2.82 -19.19 1.69
CA GLU A 16 2.01 -19.86 0.66
C GLU A 16 0.68 -20.35 1.23
N ASP A 17 -0.39 -20.22 0.44
CA ASP A 17 -1.76 -20.58 0.79
C ASP A 17 -2.34 -19.83 2.02
N ALA A 18 -1.59 -18.90 2.61
CA ALA A 18 -2.05 -18.05 3.70
C ALA A 18 -2.47 -16.66 3.20
N ALA A 19 -3.61 -16.17 3.68
CA ALA A 19 -4.07 -14.83 3.35
C ALA A 19 -3.13 -13.76 3.93
N TYR A 20 -2.67 -12.87 3.06
CA TYR A 20 -1.93 -11.65 3.37
C TYR A 20 -2.87 -10.44 3.31
N SER A 21 -2.74 -9.54 4.27
CA SER A 21 -3.43 -8.25 4.28
C SER A 21 -2.60 -7.18 4.96
N PHE A 22 -2.46 -6.03 4.32
CA PHE A 22 -1.86 -4.83 4.89
C PHE A 22 -2.68 -3.61 4.47
N THR A 23 -3.04 -2.77 5.44
CA THR A 23 -3.66 -1.46 5.20
C THR A 23 -2.81 -0.38 5.86
N PRO A 24 -2.25 0.57 5.09
CA PRO A 24 -1.54 1.71 5.67
C PRO A 24 -2.52 2.63 6.40
N THR A 25 -2.01 3.35 7.40
CA THR A 25 -2.75 4.41 8.07
C THR A 25 -2.39 5.74 7.43
N VAL A 26 -3.41 6.53 7.08
CA VAL A 26 -3.23 7.88 6.55
C VAL A 26 -3.94 8.88 7.45
N SER A 27 -3.25 9.98 7.74
CA SER A 27 -3.80 11.15 8.42
C SER A 27 -3.51 12.40 7.62
N ASP A 28 -4.51 13.27 7.53
CA ASP A 28 -4.41 14.57 6.87
C ASP A 28 -5.01 15.63 7.79
N VAL A 29 -4.39 16.82 7.84
CA VAL A 29 -4.91 17.96 8.62
C VAL A 29 -5.99 18.71 7.84
N ASP A 30 -6.01 18.58 6.51
CA ASP A 30 -7.04 19.16 5.67
C ASP A 30 -8.30 18.26 5.66
N ALA A 31 -9.32 18.70 6.39
CA ALA A 31 -10.58 17.99 6.45
C ALA A 31 -11.34 18.08 5.12
N GLY A 32 -11.69 16.93 4.55
CA GLY A 32 -12.49 16.83 3.32
C GLY A 32 -11.68 16.55 2.05
N ASP A 33 -10.34 16.48 2.15
CA ASP A 33 -9.50 16.11 1.02
C ASP A 33 -9.66 14.62 0.67
N THR A 34 -9.62 14.35 -0.63
CA THR A 34 -9.72 12.99 -1.16
C THR A 34 -8.33 12.39 -1.26
N GLN A 35 -8.15 11.23 -0.62
CA GLN A 35 -6.90 10.49 -0.68
C GLN A 35 -6.91 9.47 -1.82
N THR A 36 -5.96 9.60 -2.73
CA THR A 36 -5.76 8.65 -3.83
C THR A 36 -4.51 7.82 -3.56
N PHE A 37 -4.65 6.51 -3.52
CA PHE A 37 -3.54 5.60 -3.26
C PHE A 37 -2.99 4.98 -4.55
N SER A 38 -1.68 4.77 -4.58
CA SER A 38 -0.97 4.06 -5.65
C SER A 38 0.06 3.10 -5.09
N ILE A 39 0.48 2.13 -5.89
CA ILE A 39 1.50 1.15 -5.51
C ILE A 39 2.47 0.89 -6.66
N SER A 40 3.75 0.79 -6.34
CA SER A 40 4.84 0.40 -7.25
C SER A 40 5.39 -0.98 -6.85
N ASN A 41 5.86 -1.75 -7.85
CA ASN A 41 6.46 -3.08 -7.69
C ASN A 41 5.60 -4.08 -6.88
N LYS A 42 4.27 -3.93 -6.94
CA LYS A 42 3.33 -4.85 -6.29
C LYS A 42 3.57 -6.30 -6.75
N PRO A 43 3.56 -7.29 -5.84
CA PRO A 43 3.57 -8.70 -6.23
C PRO A 43 2.41 -9.03 -7.18
N THR A 44 2.65 -9.93 -8.14
CA THR A 44 1.65 -10.32 -9.14
C THR A 44 0.44 -11.00 -8.52
N TRP A 45 0.63 -11.77 -7.45
CA TRP A 45 -0.41 -12.45 -6.68
C TRP A 45 -1.26 -11.54 -5.80
N ALA A 46 -0.81 -10.31 -5.53
CA ALA A 46 -1.49 -9.38 -4.64
C ALA A 46 -2.45 -8.46 -5.41
N THR A 47 -3.52 -8.03 -4.76
CA THR A 47 -4.47 -7.02 -5.23
C THR A 47 -4.31 -5.77 -4.37
N PHE A 48 -4.40 -4.60 -4.99
CA PHE A 48 -4.29 -3.30 -4.30
C PHE A 48 -5.57 -2.49 -4.49
N ASN A 49 -6.12 -1.99 -3.40
CA ASN A 49 -7.27 -1.10 -3.41
C ASN A 49 -6.78 0.35 -3.39
N ALA A 50 -6.93 1.06 -4.52
CA ALA A 50 -6.50 2.45 -4.67
C ALA A 50 -7.34 3.47 -3.85
N THR A 51 -8.47 3.04 -3.28
CA THR A 51 -9.31 3.88 -2.41
C THR A 51 -8.87 3.81 -0.95
N THR A 52 -8.38 2.65 -0.49
CA THR A 52 -8.00 2.44 0.91
C THR A 52 -6.51 2.24 1.14
N GLY A 53 -5.73 2.07 0.07
CA GLY A 53 -4.32 1.67 0.14
C GLY A 53 -4.10 0.21 0.55
N THR A 54 -5.16 -0.59 0.66
CA THR A 54 -5.05 -1.97 1.16
C THR A 54 -4.40 -2.87 0.11
N LEU A 55 -3.36 -3.60 0.52
CA LEU A 55 -2.73 -4.69 -0.22
C LEU A 55 -3.18 -6.03 0.36
N THR A 56 -3.87 -6.86 -0.44
CA THR A 56 -4.35 -8.18 -0.03
C THR A 56 -3.99 -9.26 -1.04
N GLY A 57 -3.85 -10.51 -0.62
CA GLY A 57 -3.73 -11.63 -1.54
C GLY A 57 -3.38 -12.93 -0.84
N THR A 58 -3.29 -14.01 -1.60
CA THR A 58 -2.82 -15.31 -1.12
C THR A 58 -1.79 -15.82 -2.12
N PRO A 59 -0.49 -15.84 -1.80
CA PRO A 59 0.52 -16.35 -2.71
C PRO A 59 0.35 -17.87 -2.89
N VAL A 60 0.58 -18.35 -4.11
CA VAL A 60 0.60 -19.78 -4.42
C VAL A 60 2.04 -20.28 -4.57
N GLN A 61 2.22 -21.59 -4.79
CA GLN A 61 3.54 -22.19 -4.95
C GLN A 61 4.41 -21.49 -6.02
N ALA A 62 3.81 -21.01 -7.10
CA ALA A 62 4.51 -20.32 -8.19
C ALA A 62 5.03 -18.91 -7.80
N ASP A 63 4.54 -18.37 -6.68
CA ASP A 63 4.90 -17.04 -6.17
C ASP A 63 6.03 -17.07 -5.13
N ILE A 64 6.58 -18.25 -4.81
CA ILE A 64 7.73 -18.35 -3.93
C ILE A 64 8.90 -17.55 -4.52
N GLY A 65 9.40 -16.61 -3.73
CA GLY A 65 10.52 -15.76 -4.09
C GLY A 65 10.52 -14.46 -3.29
N THR A 66 11.29 -13.49 -3.77
CA THR A 66 11.35 -12.15 -3.16
C THR A 66 10.85 -11.12 -4.15
N THR A 67 9.89 -10.31 -3.71
CA THR A 67 9.51 -9.06 -4.40
C THR A 67 10.12 -7.91 -3.62
N SER A 68 10.86 -7.03 -4.29
CA SER A 68 11.59 -5.93 -3.66
C SER A 68 11.14 -4.58 -4.19
N GLY A 69 11.31 -3.54 -3.36
CA GLY A 69 11.03 -2.16 -3.75
C GLY A 69 9.54 -1.87 -3.87
N ILE A 70 8.70 -2.53 -3.07
CA ILE A 70 7.28 -2.24 -2.98
C ILE A 70 7.12 -0.87 -2.34
N ILE A 71 6.42 0.04 -3.00
CA ILE A 71 6.20 1.41 -2.50
C ILE A 71 4.73 1.74 -2.61
N ILE A 72 4.08 2.05 -1.50
CA ILE A 72 2.71 2.55 -1.46
C ILE A 72 2.76 4.07 -1.31
N SER A 73 2.07 4.81 -2.16
CA SER A 73 2.00 6.26 -2.07
C SER A 73 0.56 6.72 -1.89
N VAL A 74 0.38 7.83 -1.19
CA VAL A 74 -0.89 8.55 -1.08
C VAL A 74 -0.71 9.97 -1.62
N ALA A 75 -1.67 10.42 -2.40
CA ALA A 75 -1.76 11.79 -2.89
C ALA A 75 -3.07 12.43 -2.42
N ASP A 76 -3.02 13.70 -2.02
CA ASP A 76 -4.18 14.52 -1.69
C ASP A 76 -4.79 15.19 -2.93
N ALA A 77 -5.84 15.97 -2.72
CA ALA A 77 -6.57 16.69 -3.77
C ALA A 77 -5.75 17.81 -4.47
N ALA A 78 -4.63 18.26 -3.88
CA ALA A 78 -3.70 19.19 -4.51
C ALA A 78 -2.47 18.52 -5.14
N ASN A 79 -2.43 17.19 -5.18
CA ASN A 79 -1.32 16.35 -5.66
C ASN A 79 -0.07 16.36 -4.77
N ALA A 80 -0.16 16.75 -3.49
CA ALA A 80 0.94 16.50 -2.57
C ALA A 80 1.03 14.98 -2.33
N THR A 81 2.21 14.40 -2.58
CA THR A 81 2.40 12.94 -2.57
C THR A 81 3.40 12.52 -1.50
N VAL A 82 3.07 11.50 -0.72
CA VAL A 82 3.97 10.88 0.27
C VAL A 82 3.98 9.36 0.11
N SER A 83 5.14 8.73 0.31
CA SER A 83 5.35 7.30 0.05
C SER A 83 5.83 6.54 1.29
N LEU A 84 5.34 5.31 1.45
CA LEU A 84 5.76 4.32 2.43
C LEU A 84 6.40 3.14 1.69
N ALA A 85 7.66 2.83 2.02
CA ALA A 85 8.33 1.63 1.55
C ALA A 85 7.81 0.42 2.34
N ALA A 86 7.52 -0.66 1.61
CA ALA A 86 6.96 -1.90 2.10
C ALA A 86 7.98 -3.05 1.98
#